data_AF-T0DJX9-F1
#
_entry.id   AF-T0DJX9-F1
#
_cell.length_a   1.000
_cell.length_b   1.000
_cell.length_c   1.000
_cell.angle_alpha   90.00
_cell.angle_beta   90.00
_cell.angle_gamma   90.00
#
_symmetry.space_group_name_H-M   'P 1'
#
loop_
_entity.id
_entity.type
_entity.pdbx_description
1 polymer ?
#
loop_
_entity_poly.entity_id
_entity_poly.type
_entity_poly.pdbx_seq_one_letter_code
_entity_poly.pdbx_strand_id
1 'polypeptide(L)' 'MFKSNGYKTKVSVIKKGKFVGHEVDVVAKRPDGDIYCECKFHNRKYYKNDVKIPLYVYARYLAKLSAQKYVISVVYL' A
#
# COMPACT_ATOMS: atom_id res chain seq x y z
N MET A 1 -2.98 -9.56 10.62
CA MET A 1 -4.21 -8.89 10.14
C MET A 1 -4.69 -9.42 8.78
N PHE A 2 -4.01 -9.18 7.65
CA PHE A 2 -4.57 -9.60 6.34
C PHE A 2 -4.69 -11.13 6.15
N LYS A 3 -3.68 -11.92 6.58
CA LYS A 3 -3.74 -13.39 6.51
C LYS A 3 -4.92 -13.97 7.28
N SER A 4 -5.19 -13.48 8.49
CA SER A 4 -6.32 -13.92 9.32
C SER A 4 -7.68 -13.57 8.71
N ASN A 5 -7.73 -12.57 7.82
CA ASN A 5 -8.93 -12.19 7.08
C ASN A 5 -9.06 -12.94 5.74
N GLY A 6 -8.28 -14.01 5.53
CA GLY A 6 -8.38 -14.86 4.34
C GLY A 6 -7.65 -14.34 3.09
N TYR A 7 -6.76 -13.35 3.24
CA TYR A 7 -5.93 -12.89 2.13
C TYR A 7 -4.64 -13.70 2.00
N LYS A 8 -4.24 -13.99 0.77
CA LYS A 8 -2.86 -14.40 0.43
C LYS A 8 -1.98 -13.16 0.41
N THR A 9 -1.03 -13.07 1.34
CA THR A 9 -0.18 -11.88 1.50
C THR A 9 1.24 -12.11 1.02
N LYS A 10 1.84 -11.09 0.41
CA LYS A 10 3.29 -10.97 0.18
C LYS A 10 3.77 -9.65 0.76
N VAL A 11 5.03 -9.59 1.17
CA VAL A 11 5.68 -8.39 1.72
C VAL A 11 6.85 -7.98 0.84
N SER A 12 7.23 -6.70 0.86
CA SER A 12 8.36 -6.13 0.11
C SER A 12 8.35 -6.54 -1.37
N VAL A 13 7.25 -6.24 -2.05
CA VAL A 13 7.04 -6.65 -3.45
C VAL A 13 7.41 -5.53 -4.38
N ILE A 14 8.39 -5.74 -5.27
CA ILE A 14 8.65 -4.81 -6.37
C ILE A 14 7.66 -5.03 -7.51
N LYS A 15 6.85 -4.01 -7.80
CA LYS A 15 5.90 -3.96 -8.91
C LYS A 15 6.46 -3.09 -10.05
N LYS A 16 6.37 -3.59 -11.28
CA LYS A 16 6.81 -2.84 -12.47
C LYS A 16 5.81 -1.72 -12.81
N GLY A 17 6.18 -0.47 -12.53
CA GLY A 17 5.44 0.74 -12.92
C GLY A 17 5.66 1.13 -14.38
N LYS A 18 5.05 2.24 -14.83
CA LYS A 18 5.18 2.74 -16.22
C LYS A 18 6.58 3.22 -16.51
N PHE A 19 7.14 3.95 -15.55
CA PHE A 19 8.42 4.61 -15.68
C PHE A 19 9.47 4.00 -14.76
N VAL A 20 9.08 3.52 -13.58
CA VAL A 20 10.00 2.95 -12.59
C VAL A 20 9.39 1.73 -11.90
N GLY A 21 10.22 0.92 -11.24
CA GLY A 21 9.75 -0.08 -10.28
C GLY A 21 9.26 0.60 -9.00
N HIS A 22 8.11 0.17 -8.48
CA HIS A 22 7.54 0.63 -7.22
C HIS A 22 7.58 -0.52 -6.22
N GLU A 23 8.21 -0.32 -5.08
CA GLU A 23 8.06 -1.22 -3.94
C GLU A 23 6.66 -1.13 -3.35
N VAL A 24 6.09 -2.23 -2.89
CA VAL A 24 4.86 -2.23 -2.11
C VAL A 24 5.14 -3.01 -0.84
N ASP A 25 4.96 -2.37 0.31
CA ASP A 25 5.26 -2.98 1.61
C ASP A 25 4.46 -4.26 1.83
N VAL A 26 3.15 -4.24 1.54
CA VAL A 26 2.28 -5.42 1.62
C VAL A 26 1.32 -5.50 0.44
N VAL A 27 1.27 -6.66 -0.20
CA VAL A 27 0.26 -7.04 -1.20
C VAL A 27 -0.60 -8.14 -0.62
N ALA A 28 -1.90 -7.89 -0.44
CA ALA A 28 -2.86 -8.86 0.06
C ALA A 28 -3.89 -9.17 -1.05
N LYS A 29 -4.04 -10.46 -1.41
CA LYS A 29 -4.90 -10.89 -2.52
C LYS A 29 -5.99 -11.83 -2.07
N ARG A 30 -7.20 -11.65 -2.60
CA ARG A 30 -8.36 -12.53 -2.41
C ARG A 30 -9.27 -12.45 -3.65
N PRO A 31 -10.14 -13.44 -3.93
CA PRO A 31 -10.96 -13.43 -5.15
C PRO A 31 -11.84 -12.20 -5.35
N ASP A 32 -12.24 -11.52 -4.28
CA ASP A 32 -13.08 -10.32 -4.29
C ASP A 32 -12.30 -9.00 -4.34
N GLY A 33 -10.96 -9.06 -4.29
CA GLY A 33 -10.12 -7.90 -4.45
C GLY A 33 -8.68 -8.07 -3.95
N ASP A 34 -7.81 -7.28 -4.57
CA ASP A 34 -6.45 -7.03 -4.09
C ASP A 34 -6.43 -5.79 -3.19
N ILE A 35 -5.50 -5.79 -2.23
CA ILE A 35 -5.14 -4.65 -1.38
C ILE A 35 -3.63 -4.44 -1.51
N TYR A 36 -3.24 -3.20 -1.74
CA TYR A 36 -1.87 -2.72 -1.77
C TYR A 36 -1.69 -1.71 -0.66
N CYS A 37 -0.81 -2.02 0.28
CA CYS A 37 -0.65 -1.27 1.52
C CYS A 37 0.78 -0.76 1.63
N GLU A 38 0.89 0.52 2.01
CA GLU A 38 2.14 1.19 2.35
C GLU A 38 2.11 1.48 3.85
N CYS A 39 3.13 1.05 4.56
CA CYS A 39 3.24 1.10 6.00
C CYS A 39 4.11 2.29 6.40
N LYS A 40 3.50 3.34 6.96
CA LYS A 40 4.26 4.46 7.55
C LYS A 40 4.09 4.48 9.07
N PHE A 41 5.14 4.07 9.76
CA PHE A 41 5.23 4.10 11.21
C PHE A 41 5.96 5.36 11.70
N HIS A 42 5.49 5.93 12.81
CA HIS A 42 6.15 7.03 13.51
C HIS A 42 6.53 6.59 14.92
N ASN A 43 7.81 6.62 15.25
CA ASN A 43 8.29 6.21 16.58
C ASN A 43 8.01 7.24 17.70
N ARG A 44 7.20 8.27 17.41
CA ARG A 44 6.88 9.39 18.31
C ARG A 44 5.41 9.74 18.16
N LYS A 45 4.66 9.71 19.27
CA LYS A 45 3.20 9.95 19.31
C LYS A 45 2.73 11.27 18.68
N TYR A 46 3.59 12.29 18.63
CA TYR A 46 3.23 13.61 18.12
C TYR A 46 3.33 13.75 16.60
N TYR A 47 3.94 12.79 15.91
CA TYR A 47 4.04 12.83 14.46
C TYR A 47 2.77 12.25 13.84
N LYS A 48 2.08 13.09 13.07
CA LYS A 48 0.92 12.71 12.28
C LYS A 48 1.32 12.56 10.82
N ASN A 49 0.63 11.66 10.13
CA ASN A 49 0.72 11.63 8.67
C ASN A 49 0.03 12.87 8.11
N ASP A 50 0.76 13.64 7.28
CA ASP A 50 0.20 14.80 6.59
C ASP A 50 -0.37 14.38 5.22
N VAL A 51 -0.97 15.33 4.50
CA VAL A 51 -1.59 15.11 3.19
C VAL A 51 -0.61 14.68 2.10
N LYS A 52 0.71 14.85 2.30
CA LYS A 52 1.71 14.49 1.28
C LYS A 52 1.78 12.98 1.10
N ILE A 53 1.58 12.22 2.18
CA ILE A 53 1.61 10.75 2.17
C ILE A 53 0.49 10.17 1.28
N PRO A 54 -0.80 10.47 1.50
CA PRO A 54 -1.85 9.95 0.63
C PRO A 54 -1.71 10.46 -0.81
N LEU A 55 -1.27 11.71 -1.03
CA LEU A 55 -1.02 12.23 -2.37
C LEU A 55 0.11 11.49 -3.10
N TYR A 56 1.21 11.18 -2.40
CA TYR A 56 2.33 10.40 -2.95
C TYR A 56 1.90 8.98 -3.35
N VAL A 57 1.14 8.31 -2.48
CA VAL A 57 0.63 6.97 -2.77
C VAL A 57 -0.36 7.00 -3.94
N TYR A 58 -1.22 8.02 -4.00
CA TYR A 58 -2.13 8.22 -5.14
C TYR A 58 -1.37 8.46 -6.45
N ALA A 59 -0.31 9.27 -6.45
CA ALA A 59 0.53 9.48 -7.62
C ALA A 59 1.19 8.17 -8.10
N ARG A 60 1.64 7.31 -7.17
CA ARG A 60 2.19 5.97 -7.50
C ARG A 60 1.12 5.05 -8.09
N TYR A 61 -0.09 5.09 -7.55
CA TYR A 61 -1.22 4.38 -8.12
C TYR A 61 -1.53 4.84 -9.56
N LEU A 62 -1.57 6.16 -9.80
CA LEU A 62 -1.78 6.72 -11.14
C LEU A 62 -0.64 6.37 -12.11
N ALA A 63 0.61 6.31 -11.63
CA ALA A 63 1.77 5.97 -12.45
C ALA A 63 1.70 4.55 -13.02
N LYS A 64 0.91 3.65 -12.42
CA LYS A 64 0.39 2.41 -13.04
C LYS A 64 -0.47 1.65 -12.03
N LEU A 65 -1.75 1.43 -12.35
CA LEU A 65 -2.51 0.19 -12.14
C LEU A 65 -3.94 0.39 -12.66
N SER A 66 -4.17 0.09 -13.93
CA SER A 66 -5.52 -0.04 -14.48
C SER A 66 -6.24 -1.19 -13.77
N ALA A 67 -7.34 -0.89 -13.06
CA ALA A 67 -8.32 -1.83 -12.49
C ALA A 67 -7.93 -2.62 -11.21
N GLN A 68 -7.25 -2.01 -10.23
CA GLN A 68 -7.04 -2.64 -8.91
C GLN A 68 -7.45 -1.72 -7.76
N LYS A 69 -8.24 -2.23 -6.80
CA LYS A 69 -8.57 -1.52 -5.57
C LYS A 69 -7.29 -1.24 -4.78
N TYR A 70 -6.99 0.03 -4.54
CA TYR A 70 -5.88 0.44 -3.68
C TYR A 70 -6.47 0.82 -2.33
N VAL A 71 -6.11 0.10 -1.26
CA VAL A 71 -6.50 0.44 0.10
C VAL A 71 -5.24 0.84 0.84
N ILE A 72 -5.04 2.15 0.94
CA ILE A 72 -3.93 2.74 1.69
C ILE A 72 -4.25 2.55 3.18
N SER A 73 -3.67 1.54 3.80
CA SER A 73 -3.71 1.41 5.26
C SER A 73 -2.41 1.98 5.81
N VAL A 74 -2.43 3.27 6.19
CA VAL A 74 -1.36 3.82 7.00
C VAL A 74 -1.55 3.30 8.42
N VAL A 75 -0.84 2.22 8.76
CA VAL A 75 -0.90 1.64 10.10
C VAL A 75 -0.20 2.59 11.07
N TYR A 76 -0.97 3.31 11.87
CA TYR A 76 -0.49 3.92 13.10
C TYR A 76 -0.22 2.79 14.09
N LEU A 77 1.04 2.60 14.45
CA LEU A 77 1.43 2.07 15.75
C LEU A 77 2.08 3.22 16.52
#